data_AF-A0A351SS59-F1
#
_entry.id   AF-A0A351SS59-F1
#
_cell.length_a   1.000
_cell.length_b   1.000
_cell.length_c   1.000
_cell.angle_alpha   90.00
_cell.angle_beta   90.00
_cell.angle_gamma   90.00
#
_symmetry.space_group_name_H-M   'P 1'
#
loop_
_entity.id
_entity.type
_entity.pdbx_description
1 polymer ?
#
loop_
_entity_poly.entity_id
_entity_poly.type
_entity_poly.pdbx_seq_one_letter_code
_entity_poly.pdbx_strand_id
1 'polypeptide(L)'
;FASLAASALAGVVGGKYLLPAFPWMEILLLSLFLSLLGQGGDLFESWIKRVFAVKDSGRLLPGHGGLLDRMDSLIFPVVFATYYLRLIHP
;
A
#
# COMPACT_ATOMS: atom_id res chain seq x y z
N PHE A 1 -11.07 4.47 8.97
CA PHE A 1 -11.55 5.82 8.59
C PHE A 1 -10.48 6.90 8.73
N ALA A 2 -9.85 7.08 9.90
CA ALA A 2 -8.76 8.06 10.05
C ALA A 2 -7.58 7.81 9.09
N SER A 3 -7.18 6.56 8.88
CA SER A 3 -6.15 6.16 7.92
C SER A 3 -6.51 6.48 6.46
N LEU A 4 -7.79 6.37 6.09
CA LEU A 4 -8.28 6.71 4.74
C LEU A 4 -8.24 8.22 4.49
N ALA A 5 -8.66 9.03 5.47
CA ALA A 5 -8.60 10.48 5.36
C ALA A 5 -7.14 10.99 5.32
N ALA A 6 -6.26 10.41 6.15
CA ALA A 6 -4.84 10.75 6.17
C ALA A 6 -4.13 10.38 4.85
N SER A 7 -4.41 9.19 4.30
CA SER A 7 -3.87 8.77 3.01
C SER A 7 -4.40 9.58 1.83
N ALA A 8 -5.67 10.00 1.86
CA ALA A 8 -6.22 10.92 0.85
C ALA A 8 -5.53 12.29 0.87
N LEU A 9 -5.35 12.88 2.06
CA LEU A 9 -4.63 14.14 2.21
C LEU A 9 -3.17 14.03 1.78
N ALA A 10 -2.44 13.04 2.29
CA ALA A 10 -1.05 12.80 1.94
C ALA A 10 -0.88 12.49 0.44
N GLY A 11 -1.82 11.74 -0.14
CA GLY A 11 -1.85 11.40 -1.55
C GLY A 11 -2.06 12.63 -2.44
N VAL A 12 -3.02 13.49 -2.12
CA VAL A 12 -3.26 14.74 -2.89
C VAL A 12 -2.08 15.71 -2.76
N VAL A 13 -1.54 15.89 -1.55
CA VAL A 13 -0.39 16.79 -1.33
C VAL A 13 0.86 16.25 -2.02
N GLY A 14 1.21 14.98 -1.79
CA GLY A 14 2.39 14.36 -2.39
C GLY A 14 2.25 14.19 -3.91
N GLY A 15 1.08 13.75 -4.38
CA GLY A 15 0.76 13.58 -5.78
C GLY A 15 0.84 14.88 -6.58
N LYS A 16 0.50 16.03 -5.98
CA LYS A 16 0.68 17.33 -6.65
C LYS A 16 2.16 17.61 -7.01
N TYR A 17 3.11 17.15 -6.20
CA TYR A 17 4.53 17.36 -6.45
C TYR A 17 5.16 16.24 -7.28
N LEU A 18 4.78 14.98 -7.04
CA LEU A 18 5.32 13.81 -7.75
C LEU A 18 4.68 13.58 -9.13
N LEU A 19 3.40 13.90 -9.28
CA LEU A 19 2.57 13.63 -10.45
C LEU A 19 1.84 14.91 -10.90
N PRO A 20 2.57 15.98 -11.26
CA PRO A 20 1.95 17.26 -11.60
C PRO A 20 1.07 17.21 -12.86
N ALA A 21 1.26 16.19 -13.71
CA ALA A 21 0.45 15.95 -14.90
C ALA A 21 -0.92 15.30 -14.60
N PHE A 22 -1.12 14.77 -13.39
CA PHE A 22 -2.31 14.01 -13.04
C PHE A 22 -3.40 14.93 -12.46
N PRO A 23 -4.67 14.76 -12.86
CA PRO A 23 -5.78 15.50 -12.27
C PRO A 23 -5.96 15.12 -10.80
N TRP A 24 -6.24 16.11 -9.95
CA TRP A 24 -6.35 15.93 -8.50
C TRP A 24 -7.43 14.91 -8.08
N MET A 25 -8.51 14.76 -8.86
CA MET A 25 -9.55 13.75 -8.61
C MET A 25 -9.02 12.33 -8.82
N GLU A 26 -8.18 12.11 -9.84
CA GLU A 26 -7.56 10.82 -10.09
C GLU A 26 -6.60 10.45 -8.97
N ILE A 27 -5.78 11.41 -8.52
CA ILE A 27 -4.88 11.24 -7.38
C ILE A 27 -5.67 10.89 -6.10
N LEU A 28 -6.78 11.58 -5.85
CA LEU A 28 -7.63 11.32 -4.68
C LEU A 28 -8.22 9.90 -4.73
N LEU A 29 -8.81 9.51 -5.87
CA LEU A 29 -9.38 8.17 -6.04
C LEU A 29 -8.32 7.06 -5.93
N LEU A 30 -7.16 7.26 -6.57
CA LEU A 30 -6.03 6.34 -6.46
C LEU A 30 -5.56 6.20 -5.02
N SER A 31 -5.37 7.31 -4.30
CA SER A 31 -4.89 7.26 -2.91
C SER A 31 -5.83 6.49 -1.98
N LEU A 32 -7.15 6.65 -2.15
CA LEU A 32 -8.15 5.89 -1.41
C LEU A 32 -8.10 4.40 -1.78
N PHE A 33 -8.03 4.09 -3.08
CA PHE A 33 -7.99 2.71 -3.56
C PHE A 33 -6.72 1.98 -3.11
N LEU A 34 -5.55 2.63 -3.23
CA LEU A 34 -4.27 2.09 -2.75
C LEU A 34 -4.28 1.87 -1.24
N SER A 35 -4.94 2.74 -0.46
CA SER A 35 -5.09 2.56 0.99
C SER A 35 -5.91 1.31 1.35
N LEU A 36 -6.95 1.00 0.56
CA LEU A 36 -7.73 -0.23 0.70
C LEU A 36 -6.89 -1.46 0.31
N LEU A 37 -6.11 -1.38 -0.77
CA LEU A 37 -5.22 -2.47 -1.18
C LEU A 37 -4.14 -2.75 -0.12
N GLY A 38 -3.60 -1.72 0.53
CA GLY A 38 -2.63 -1.88 1.60
C GLY A 38 -3.21 -2.60 2.81
N GLN A 39 -4.44 -2.26 3.21
CA GLN A 39 -5.18 -3.01 4.25
C GLN A 39 -5.44 -4.46 3.81
N GLY A 40 -5.75 -4.67 2.52
CA GLY A 40 -5.90 -6.01 1.95
C GLY A 40 -4.62 -6.85 2.02
N GLY A 41 -3.46 -6.23 1.79
CA GLY A 41 -2.16 -6.89 1.89
C GLY A 41 -1.82 -7.37 3.31
N ASP A 42 -2.04 -6.51 4.32
CA ASP A 42 -1.86 -6.85 5.74
C ASP A 42 -2.79 -8.00 6.19
N LEU A 43 -4.04 -7.99 5.72
CA LEU A 43 -4.98 -9.08 5.97
C LEU A 43 -4.56 -10.39 5.27
N PHE A 44 -4.06 -10.30 4.05
CA PHE A 44 -3.57 -11.46 3.29
C PHE A 44 -2.35 -12.09 3.98
N GLU A 45 -1.41 -11.27 4.46
CA GLU A 45 -0.28 -11.76 5.24
C GLU A 45 -0.74 -12.39 6.55
N SER A 46 -1.64 -11.72 7.28
CA SER A 46 -2.23 -12.25 8.50
C SER A 46 -2.92 -13.61 8.27
N TRP A 47 -3.53 -13.81 7.10
CA TRP A 47 -4.09 -15.11 6.71
C TRP A 47 -3.00 -16.15 6.45
N ILE A 48 -1.95 -15.81 5.70
CA ILE A 48 -0.78 -16.71 5.48
C ILE A 48 -0.19 -17.17 6.81
N LYS A 49 0.04 -16.24 7.74
CA LYS A 49 0.58 -16.54 9.07
C LYS A 49 -0.26 -17.58 9.82
N ARG A 50 -1.60 -17.51 9.72
CA ARG A 50 -2.51 -18.49 10.32
C ARG A 50 -2.43 -19.86 9.64
N VAL A 51 -2.33 -19.90 8.31
CA VAL A 51 -2.22 -21.16 7.55
C VAL A 51 -0.94 -21.92 7.92
N PHE A 52 0.17 -21.21 8.09
CA PHE A 52 1.46 -21.81 8.44
C PHE A 52 1.69 -21.95 9.96
N ALA A 53 0.71 -21.57 10.79
CA ALA A 53 0.81 -21.55 12.26
C ALA A 53 2.06 -20.82 12.79
N VAL A 54 2.55 -19.82 12.05
CA VAL A 54 3.69 -18.98 12.42
C VAL A 54 3.20 -17.60 12.84
N LYS A 55 3.83 -17.03 13.86
CA LYS A 55 3.43 -15.71 14.39
C LYS A 55 4.13 -14.55 13.70
N ASP A 56 5.40 -14.75 13.32
CA ASP A 56 6.21 -13.77 12.60
C ASP A 56 6.63 -14.38 11.27
N SER A 57 6.59 -13.58 10.21
CA SER A 57 7.01 -14.00 8.86
C SER A 57 8.53 -14.21 8.72
N GLY A 58 9.31 -13.80 9.73
CA GLY A 58 10.75 -14.08 9.82
C GLY A 58 11.42 -13.39 11.01
N ARG A 59 12.75 -13.56 11.14
CA ARG A 59 13.60 -12.91 12.15
C ARG A 59 14.73 -12.08 11.55
N LEU A 60 14.52 -11.59 10.31
CA LEU A 60 15.59 -10.98 9.52
C LEU A 60 16.14 -9.69 10.16
N LEU A 61 15.32 -8.96 10.92
CA LEU A 61 15.73 -7.78 11.68
C LEU A 61 15.62 -8.07 13.19
N PRO A 62 16.74 -8.07 13.94
CA PRO A 62 16.71 -8.32 15.37
C PRO A 62 15.82 -7.26 16.07
N GLY A 63 14.78 -7.74 16.74
CA GLY A 63 13.83 -6.91 17.50
C GLY A 63 12.66 -6.29 16.72
N HIS A 64 12.55 -6.47 15.40
CA HIS A 64 11.58 -5.70 14.57
C HIS A 64 10.50 -6.54 13.86
N GLY A 65 10.53 -7.87 14.01
CA GLY A 65 9.62 -8.80 13.33
C GLY A 65 10.16 -9.28 11.98
N GLY A 66 9.28 -9.78 11.12
CA GLY A 66 9.62 -10.20 9.77
C GLY A 66 9.69 -9.01 8.80
N LEU A 67 10.53 -9.13 7.77
CA LEU A 67 10.58 -8.15 6.67
C LEU A 67 9.24 -8.09 5.92
N LEU A 68 8.55 -9.22 5.81
CA LEU A 68 7.26 -9.30 5.14
C LEU A 68 6.21 -8.48 5.87
N ASP A 69 6.19 -8.51 7.23
CA ASP A 69 5.25 -7.74 8.08
C ASP A 69 5.37 -6.22 7.89
N ARG A 70 6.40 -5.74 7.19
CA ARG A 70 6.63 -4.33 6.87
C ARG A 70 6.30 -3.99 5.42
N MET A 71 6.26 -5.00 4.55
CA MET A 71 6.07 -4.86 3.12
C MET A 71 4.66 -5.29 2.69
N ASP A 72 3.93 -6.05 3.49
CA ASP A 72 2.57 -6.54 3.21
C ASP A 72 1.61 -5.46 2.71
N SER A 73 1.55 -4.33 3.41
CA SER A 73 0.72 -3.19 3.08
C SER A 73 1.23 -2.38 1.89
N LEU A 74 2.43 -2.67 1.38
CA LEU A 74 3.05 -2.01 0.23
C LEU A 74 3.02 -2.85 -1.05
N ILE A 75 3.13 -4.18 -0.94
CA ILE A 75 3.24 -5.08 -2.09
C ILE A 75 2.06 -4.89 -3.05
N PHE A 76 0.83 -4.92 -2.53
CA PHE A 76 -0.37 -4.83 -3.36
C PHE A 76 -0.54 -3.43 -3.97
N PRO A 77 -0.42 -2.33 -3.19
CA PRO A 77 -0.46 -0.97 -3.74
C PRO A 77 0.61 -0.69 -4.81
N VAL A 78 1.86 -1.09 -4.58
CA VAL A 78 2.98 -0.81 -5.50
C VAL A 78 2.80 -1.54 -6.82
N VAL A 79 2.41 -2.83 -6.78
CA VAL A 79 2.15 -3.61 -7.99
C VAL A 79 1.02 -2.98 -8.80
N PHE A 80 -0.10 -2.63 -8.15
CA PHE A 80 -1.22 -1.98 -8.82
C PHE A 80 -0.84 -0.62 -9.41
N ALA A 81 -0.22 0.26 -8.62
CA ALA A 81 0.16 1.60 -9.06
C ALA A 81 1.10 1.57 -10.26
N THR A 82 2.08 0.65 -10.26
CA THR A 82 3.04 0.51 -11.37
C THR A 82 2.35 0.05 -12.65
N TYR A 83 1.41 -0.91 -12.54
CA TYR A 83 0.64 -1.38 -13.69
C TYR A 83 -0.32 -0.30 -14.21
N TYR A 84 -0.97 0.42 -13.30
CA TYR A 84 -1.87 1.53 -13.61
C TYR A 84 -1.15 2.62 -14.40
N LEU A 85 -0.01 3.11 -13.89
CA LEU A 85 0.78 4.14 -14.54
C LEU A 85 1.21 3.67 -15.94
N ARG A 86 1.72 2.45 -16.07
CA ARG A 86 2.18 1.91 -17.37
C ARG A 86 1.07 1.76 -18.41
N LEU A 87 -0.15 1.41 -18.00
CA LEU A 87 -1.25 1.18 -18.93
C LEU A 87 -1.98 2.45 -19.35
N ILE A 88 -2.17 3.38 -18.42
CA ILE A 88 -3.01 4.58 -18.63
C ILE A 88 -2.16 5.79 -19.04
N HIS A 89 -0.93 5.90 -18.52
CA HIS A 89 -0.02 7.01 -18.78
C HIS A 89 1.35 6.47 -19.24
N PRO A 90 1.44 5.94 -20.48
CA PRO A 90 2.67 5.37 -21.03
C PRO A 90 3.80 6.38 -21.25
#